data_AF-A0A8A3S4V0-F1
#
_entry.id   AF-A0A8A3S4V0-F1
#
_cell.length_a   1.000
_cell.length_b   1.000
_cell.length_c   1.000
_cell.angle_alpha   90.00
_cell.angle_beta   90.00
_cell.angle_gamma   90.00
#
_symmetry.space_group_name_H-M   'P 1'
#
loop_
_entity.id
_entity.type
_entity.pdbx_description
1 polymer ?
#
loop_
_entity_poly.entity_id
_entity_poly.type
_entity_poly.pdbx_seq_one_letter_code
_entity_poly.pdbx_strand_id
1 'polypeptide(L)'
;MHQNPSPFCILINTNPAVGSNEAGYRWLKNFLGDAFNVIRVPLVPEILHLDCVLSVPRTGLAILCPEAFAEGIPKVLEDFDTISVSLEDASRLAVNGLPVDESHYIMSFNDHNDNEYIREELEKRGISVYPVYFGVHNGQGGSLRCATQALIRRREQ
;
A
#
# COMPACT_ATOMS: atom_id res chain seq x y z
N MET A 1 -9.24 8.85 31.09
CA MET A 1 -9.94 9.05 29.81
C MET A 1 -9.28 8.15 28.80
N HIS A 2 -9.90 7.02 28.48
CA HIS A 2 -9.42 6.17 27.38
C HIS A 2 -9.95 6.77 26.08
N GLN A 3 -9.08 7.42 25.31
CA GLN A 3 -9.39 7.75 23.93
C GLN A 3 -9.53 6.43 23.17
N ASN A 4 -10.71 6.16 22.61
CA ASN A 4 -10.84 5.07 21.64
C ASN A 4 -9.90 5.37 20.47
N PRO A 5 -9.07 4.40 20.03
CA PRO A 5 -8.17 4.64 18.91
C PRO A 5 -8.99 5.03 17.68
N SER A 6 -8.51 6.03 16.94
CA SER A 6 -9.15 6.45 15.69
C SER A 6 -9.28 5.24 14.75
N PRO A 7 -10.42 5.06 14.07
CA PRO A 7 -10.58 4.02 13.06
C PRO A 7 -9.73 4.29 11.80
N PHE A 8 -9.14 5.48 11.67
CA PHE A 8 -8.33 5.87 10.53
C PHE A 8 -6.84 5.83 10.88
N CYS A 9 -6.15 4.86 10.30
CA CYS A 9 -4.71 4.70 10.47
C CYS A 9 -3.95 5.18 9.23
N ILE A 10 -2.86 5.91 9.45
CA ILE A 10 -1.92 6.33 8.42
C ILE A 10 -0.58 5.69 8.72
N LEU A 11 -0.04 4.97 7.75
CA LEU A 11 1.26 4.31 7.85
C LEU A 11 2.33 5.15 7.13
N ILE A 12 3.48 5.37 7.77
CA ILE A 12 4.59 6.17 7.22
C ILE A 12 5.91 5.42 7.33
N ASN A 13 6.66 5.33 6.23
CA ASN A 13 7.98 4.72 6.20
C ASN A 13 9.00 5.50 7.08
N THR A 14 9.97 4.79 7.67
CA THR A 14 11.07 5.37 8.46
C THR A 14 12.45 5.22 7.83
N ASN A 15 12.56 4.72 6.60
CA ASN A 15 13.85 4.50 5.95
C ASN A 15 14.66 5.84 5.88
N PRO A 16 15.87 5.92 6.50
CA PRO A 16 16.64 7.16 6.59
C PRO A 16 17.21 7.64 5.25
N ALA A 17 17.19 6.81 4.22
CA ALA A 17 17.58 7.18 2.86
C ALA A 17 16.47 7.96 2.10
N VAL A 18 15.31 8.24 2.73
CA VAL A 18 14.08 8.62 2.02
C VAL A 18 13.41 9.88 2.55
N GLY A 19 12.49 10.45 1.76
CA GLY A 19 11.78 11.72 1.97
C GLY A 19 10.81 11.80 3.16
N SER A 20 11.05 11.04 4.24
CA SER A 20 10.29 11.13 5.50
C SER A 20 11.22 10.91 6.69
N ASN A 21 11.13 11.78 7.70
CA ASN A 21 11.96 11.71 8.91
C ASN A 21 11.11 11.90 10.19
N GLU A 22 11.75 11.81 11.35
CA GLU A 22 11.07 11.95 12.65
C GLU A 22 10.35 13.30 12.80
N ALA A 23 10.95 14.39 12.31
CA ALA A 23 10.33 15.71 12.38
C ALA A 23 9.07 15.80 11.49
N GLY A 24 9.12 15.24 10.28
CA GLY A 24 7.98 15.16 9.37
C GLY A 24 6.84 14.30 9.92
N TYR A 25 7.17 13.16 10.54
CA TYR A 25 6.20 12.34 11.26
C TYR A 25 5.49 13.13 12.36
N ARG A 26 6.25 13.79 13.25
CA ARG A 26 5.69 14.59 14.34
C ARG A 26 4.83 15.72 13.83
N TRP A 27 5.28 16.40 12.77
CA TRP A 27 4.51 17.45 12.12
C TRP A 27 3.16 16.93 11.60
N LEU A 28 3.14 15.81 10.86
CA LEU A 28 1.90 15.26 10.31
C LEU A 28 0.95 14.78 11.41
N LYS A 29 1.48 14.09 12.42
CA LYS A 29 0.70 13.63 13.58
C LYS A 29 0.02 14.81 14.29
N ASN A 30 0.75 15.90 14.52
CA ASN A 30 0.19 17.09 15.16
C ASN A 30 -0.83 17.81 14.27
N PHE A 31 -0.59 17.85 12.96
CA PHE A 31 -1.50 18.47 12.00
C PHE A 31 -2.86 17.75 11.92
N LEU A 32 -2.84 16.41 11.93
CA LEU A 32 -4.04 15.58 11.84
C LEU A 32 -4.78 15.43 13.18
N GLY A 33 -4.06 15.58 14.30
CA GLY A 33 -4.59 15.42 15.65
C GLY A 33 -5.12 14.01 15.93
N ASP A 34 -6.01 13.90 16.92
CA ASP A 34 -6.53 12.60 17.38
C ASP A 34 -7.52 11.94 16.41
N ALA A 35 -7.90 12.64 15.33
CA ALA A 35 -8.75 12.11 14.28
C ALA A 35 -8.08 10.98 13.49
N PHE A 36 -6.75 10.88 13.52
CA PHE A 36 -5.98 9.85 12.83
C PHE A 36 -4.91 9.24 13.74
N ASN A 37 -4.73 7.93 13.66
CA ASN A 37 -3.59 7.28 14.27
C ASN A 37 -2.45 7.16 13.25
N VAL A 38 -1.40 7.97 13.43
CA VAL A 38 -0.21 7.94 12.57
C VAL A 38 0.81 6.95 13.13
N ILE A 39 1.02 5.85 12.41
CA ILE A 39 1.91 4.75 12.78
C ILE A 39 3.15 4.78 11.88
N ARG A 40 4.32 4.71 12.50
CA ARG A 40 5.57 4.58 11.79
C ARG A 40 5.83 3.11 11.44
N VAL A 41 6.29 2.86 10.23
CA VAL A 41 6.51 1.53 9.69
C VAL A 41 7.93 1.45 9.13
N PRO A 42 8.88 0.88 9.89
CA PRO A 42 10.24 0.69 9.39
C PRO A 42 10.29 -0.30 8.25
N LEU A 43 10.82 0.14 7.11
CA LEU A 43 11.08 -0.71 5.95
C LEU A 43 12.57 -0.99 5.80
N VAL A 44 12.91 -2.07 5.09
CA VAL A 44 14.29 -2.38 4.71
C VAL A 44 14.89 -1.27 3.81
N PRO A 45 16.22 -1.05 3.84
CA PRO A 45 16.87 0.07 3.17
C PRO A 45 16.60 0.18 1.66
N GLU A 46 16.33 -0.94 1.00
CA GLU A 46 16.11 -1.07 -0.44
C GLU A 46 14.74 -0.53 -0.88
N ILE A 47 13.81 -0.37 0.06
CA ILE A 47 12.43 0.07 -0.24
C ILE A 47 12.23 1.54 0.15
N LEU A 48 11.92 2.35 -0.85
CA LEU A 48 11.76 3.79 -0.71
C LEU A 48 10.37 4.17 -0.18
N HIS A 49 9.32 3.73 -0.86
CA HIS A 49 7.94 4.12 -0.58
C HIS A 49 7.11 2.94 -0.09
N LEU A 50 6.20 3.21 0.85
CA LEU A 50 5.33 2.18 1.44
C LEU A 50 4.37 1.57 0.42
N ASP A 51 3.95 2.34 -0.59
CA ASP A 51 3.09 1.87 -1.67
C ASP A 51 3.80 0.91 -2.66
N CYS A 52 5.12 0.70 -2.52
CA CYS A 52 5.83 -0.36 -3.23
C CYS A 52 5.73 -1.72 -2.53
N VAL A 53 5.27 -1.77 -1.28
CA VAL A 53 5.25 -3.01 -0.47
C VAL A 53 3.95 -3.25 0.27
N LEU A 54 3.00 -2.30 0.21
CA LEU A 54 1.70 -2.40 0.84
C LEU A 54 0.60 -1.76 -0.02
N SER A 55 -0.42 -2.55 -0.34
CA SER A 55 -1.70 -2.08 -0.88
C SER A 55 -2.83 -2.57 0.02
N VAL A 56 -3.87 -1.74 0.18
CA VAL A 56 -5.07 -2.09 0.94
C VAL A 56 -6.26 -1.95 -0.03
N PRO A 57 -6.60 -3.00 -0.80
CA PRO A 57 -7.69 -2.94 -1.77
C PRO A 57 -9.03 -2.57 -1.13
N ARG A 58 -9.30 -3.10 0.07
CA ARG A 58 -10.48 -2.79 0.88
C ARG A 58 -10.21 -3.06 2.36
N THR A 59 -11.12 -2.64 3.23
CA THR A 59 -11.04 -2.94 4.66
C THR A 59 -10.93 -4.45 4.89
N GLY A 60 -9.94 -4.88 5.69
CA GLY A 60 -9.72 -6.30 6.02
C GLY A 60 -8.96 -7.10 4.96
N LEU A 61 -8.50 -6.49 3.86
CA LEU A 61 -7.67 -7.15 2.85
C LEU A 61 -6.42 -6.30 2.55
N ALA A 62 -5.25 -6.92 2.60
CA ALA A 62 -3.99 -6.30 2.20
C ALA A 62 -3.23 -7.14 1.17
N ILE A 63 -2.51 -6.47 0.28
CA ILE A 63 -1.45 -7.06 -0.53
C ILE A 63 -0.16 -6.52 0.06
N LEU A 64 0.75 -7.38 0.53
CA LEU A 64 1.96 -6.92 1.19
C LEU A 64 3.18 -7.80 0.92
N CYS A 65 4.37 -7.20 1.06
CA CYS A 65 5.65 -7.91 1.05
C CYS A 65 6.17 -8.04 2.49
N PRO A 66 6.00 -9.18 3.18
CA PRO A 66 6.37 -9.32 4.59
C PRO A 66 7.85 -9.02 4.87
N GLU A 67 8.72 -9.45 3.96
CA GLU A 67 10.18 -9.28 4.06
C GLU A 67 10.62 -7.80 4.01
N ALA A 68 9.78 -6.91 3.49
CA ALA A 68 10.09 -5.49 3.43
C ALA A 68 9.91 -4.77 4.77
N PHE A 69 9.18 -5.35 5.73
CA PHE A 69 8.91 -4.74 7.03
C PHE A 69 10.00 -5.12 8.04
N ALA A 70 10.90 -4.20 8.35
CA ALA A 70 12.08 -4.46 9.17
C ALA A 70 11.75 -4.89 10.62
N GLU A 71 10.58 -4.47 11.13
CA GLU A 71 10.08 -4.83 12.47
C GLU A 71 8.84 -5.72 12.42
N GLY A 72 8.56 -6.34 11.27
CA GLY A 72 7.37 -7.14 11.03
C GLY A 72 6.13 -6.31 10.64
N ILE A 73 5.06 -7.01 10.28
CA ILE A 73 3.82 -6.39 9.80
C ILE A 73 3.17 -5.56 10.92
N PRO A 74 2.76 -4.30 10.66
CA PRO A 74 2.12 -3.45 11.66
C PRO A 74 0.88 -4.11 12.27
N LYS A 75 0.73 -4.04 13.59
CA LYS A 75 -0.38 -4.65 14.33
C LYS A 75 -1.78 -4.27 13.82
N VAL A 76 -1.94 -3.08 13.23
CA VAL A 76 -3.21 -2.64 12.65
C VAL A 76 -3.66 -3.52 11.46
N LEU A 77 -2.76 -4.29 10.88
CA LEU A 77 -3.03 -5.24 9.79
C LEU A 77 -3.08 -6.70 10.27
N GLU A 78 -2.97 -6.98 11.57
CA GLU A 78 -2.87 -8.34 12.12
C GLU A 78 -4.09 -9.21 11.77
N ASP A 79 -5.28 -8.62 11.76
CA ASP A 79 -6.54 -9.31 11.45
C ASP A 79 -6.93 -9.26 9.96
N PHE A 80 -6.07 -8.72 9.09
CA PHE A 80 -6.37 -8.63 7.67
C PHE A 80 -6.10 -9.97 6.99
N ASP A 81 -6.94 -10.33 6.02
CA ASP A 81 -6.57 -11.32 5.02
C ASP A 81 -5.44 -10.73 4.15
N THR A 82 -4.42 -11.53 3.86
CA THR A 82 -3.19 -11.05 3.20
C THR A 82 -2.88 -11.85 1.95
N ILE A 83 -2.65 -11.12 0.87
CA ILE A 83 -1.99 -11.63 -0.35
C ILE A 83 -0.51 -11.28 -0.23
N SER A 84 0.33 -12.27 0.09
CA SER A 84 1.76 -12.07 0.27
C SER A 84 2.50 -12.08 -1.06
N VAL A 85 3.43 -11.15 -1.24
CA VAL A 85 4.31 -11.09 -2.42
C VAL A 85 5.78 -11.11 -2.00
N SER A 86 6.66 -11.52 -2.91
CA SER A 86 8.10 -11.51 -2.67
C SER A 86 8.69 -10.09 -2.75
N LEU A 87 9.92 -9.90 -2.26
CA LEU A 87 10.67 -8.66 -2.49
C LEU A 87 10.93 -8.43 -3.99
N GLU A 88 11.10 -9.50 -4.77
CA GLU A 88 11.27 -9.42 -6.22
C GLU A 88 10.03 -8.81 -6.88
N ASP A 89 8.83 -9.30 -6.55
CA ASP A 89 7.56 -8.78 -7.07
C ASP A 89 7.32 -7.33 -6.64
N ALA A 90 7.60 -7.02 -5.37
CA ALA A 90 7.50 -5.66 -4.84
C ALA A 90 8.46 -4.69 -5.55
N SER A 91 9.69 -5.11 -5.83
CA SER A 91 10.67 -4.33 -6.60
C SER A 91 10.22 -4.05 -8.04
N ARG A 92 9.40 -4.94 -8.59
CA ARG A 92 8.73 -4.77 -9.89
C ARG A 92 7.40 -4.03 -9.80
N LEU A 93 7.07 -3.48 -8.63
CA LEU A 93 5.88 -2.67 -8.35
C LEU A 93 4.55 -3.41 -8.50
N ALA A 94 4.57 -4.74 -8.30
CA ALA A 94 3.40 -5.61 -8.40
C ALA A 94 2.23 -5.16 -7.49
N VAL A 95 2.55 -4.61 -6.32
CA VAL A 95 1.56 -4.15 -5.33
C VAL A 95 1.08 -2.72 -5.56
N ASN A 96 1.60 -2.00 -6.56
CA ASN A 96 1.34 -0.57 -6.77
C ASN A 96 0.12 -0.30 -7.69
N GLY A 97 -0.82 -1.24 -7.77
CA GLY A 97 -2.09 -1.06 -8.45
C GLY A 97 -3.06 -0.15 -7.69
N LEU A 98 -4.13 0.28 -8.35
CA LEU A 98 -5.08 1.28 -7.86
C LEU A 98 -6.42 0.65 -7.48
N PRO A 99 -6.77 0.57 -6.18
CA PRO A 99 -8.13 0.26 -5.76
C PRO A 99 -9.07 1.40 -6.16
N VAL A 100 -10.07 1.11 -6.99
CA VAL A 100 -11.08 2.10 -7.41
C VAL A 100 -12.17 2.19 -6.34
N ASP A 101 -12.68 1.03 -5.92
CA ASP A 101 -13.63 0.83 -4.83
C ASP A 101 -13.38 -0.56 -4.17
N GLU A 102 -14.34 -1.07 -3.38
CA GLU A 102 -14.19 -2.34 -2.65
C GLU A 102 -14.27 -3.61 -3.53
N SER A 103 -14.70 -3.48 -4.78
CA SER A 103 -14.88 -4.60 -5.72
C SER A 103 -14.15 -4.40 -7.06
N HIS A 104 -13.50 -3.27 -7.31
CA HIS A 104 -12.79 -2.99 -8.55
C HIS A 104 -11.36 -2.51 -8.30
N TYR A 105 -10.39 -3.13 -8.99
CA TYR A 105 -8.96 -2.84 -8.85
C TYR A 105 -8.29 -2.73 -10.21
N ILE A 106 -7.51 -1.67 -10.45
CA ILE A 106 -6.70 -1.53 -11.67
C ILE A 106 -5.29 -2.00 -11.38
N MET A 107 -4.80 -2.97 -12.16
CA MET A 107 -3.50 -3.60 -11.98
C MET A 107 -2.59 -3.27 -13.15
N SER A 108 -1.36 -2.86 -12.88
CA SER A 108 -0.35 -2.69 -13.92
C SER A 108 0.23 -4.05 -14.33
N PHE A 109 0.57 -4.19 -15.60
CA PHE A 109 1.43 -5.28 -16.08
C PHE A 109 2.45 -4.78 -17.11
N ASN A 110 3.47 -5.57 -17.39
CA ASN A 110 4.46 -5.30 -18.42
C ASN A 110 5.03 -6.61 -18.99
N ASP A 111 5.96 -6.51 -19.94
CA ASP A 111 6.53 -7.68 -20.65
C ASP A 111 7.34 -8.63 -19.75
N HIS A 112 7.70 -8.19 -18.54
CA HIS A 112 8.48 -8.97 -17.57
C HIS A 112 7.64 -9.49 -16.40
N ASN A 113 6.41 -8.98 -16.23
CA ASN A 113 5.55 -9.34 -15.13
C ASN A 113 4.08 -9.06 -15.46
N ASP A 114 3.27 -10.12 -15.53
CA ASP A 114 1.83 -10.06 -15.76
C ASP A 114 1.00 -9.92 -14.47
N ASN A 115 1.63 -10.07 -13.30
CA ASN A 115 1.00 -10.08 -11.98
C ASN A 115 -0.18 -11.06 -11.85
N GLU A 116 -0.19 -12.15 -12.63
CA GLU A 116 -1.33 -13.06 -12.72
C GLU A 116 -1.72 -13.65 -11.37
N TYR A 117 -0.75 -14.06 -10.55
CA TYR A 117 -1.01 -14.58 -9.21
C TYR A 117 -1.82 -13.60 -8.34
N ILE A 118 -1.43 -12.32 -8.32
CA ILE A 118 -2.12 -11.31 -7.51
C ILE A 118 -3.52 -11.08 -8.07
N ARG A 119 -3.68 -11.08 -9.40
CA ARG A 119 -4.96 -10.95 -10.07
C ARG A 119 -5.92 -12.06 -9.63
N GLU A 120 -5.48 -13.31 -9.69
CA GLU A 120 -6.29 -14.46 -9.29
C GLU A 120 -6.68 -14.41 -7.81
N GLU A 121 -5.76 -14.02 -6.93
CA GLU A 121 -6.05 -13.92 -5.49
C GLU A 121 -7.08 -12.82 -5.18
N LEU A 122 -7.05 -11.71 -5.92
CA LEU A 122 -8.06 -10.65 -5.83
C LEU A 122 -9.42 -11.13 -6.36
N GLU A 123 -9.43 -11.80 -7.51
CA GLU A 123 -10.66 -12.32 -8.14
C GLU A 123 -11.34 -13.39 -7.28
N LYS A 124 -10.58 -14.29 -6.64
CA LYS A 124 -11.09 -15.25 -5.64
C LYS A 124 -11.80 -14.58 -4.47
N ARG A 125 -11.44 -13.33 -4.16
CA ARG A 125 -12.01 -12.50 -3.10
C ARG A 125 -13.15 -11.60 -3.59
N GLY A 126 -13.61 -11.79 -4.83
CA GLY A 126 -14.70 -11.03 -5.44
C GLY A 126 -14.31 -9.64 -5.90
N ILE A 127 -13.02 -9.38 -6.14
CA ILE A 127 -12.54 -8.12 -6.70
C ILE A 127 -12.29 -8.31 -8.19
N SER A 128 -12.98 -7.54 -9.02
CA SER A 128 -12.76 -7.48 -10.47
C SER A 128 -11.48 -6.71 -10.76
N VAL A 129 -10.55 -7.34 -11.48
CA VAL A 129 -9.24 -6.75 -11.78
C VAL A 129 -9.17 -6.31 -13.24
N TYR A 130 -8.73 -5.08 -13.46
CA TYR A 130 -8.58 -4.47 -14.77
C TYR A 130 -7.09 -4.27 -15.09
N PRO A 131 -6.49 -5.13 -15.93
CA PRO A 131 -5.08 -5.02 -16.27
C PRO A 131 -4.83 -3.84 -17.23
N VAL A 132 -3.76 -3.09 -16.98
CA VAL A 132 -3.29 -1.98 -17.82
C VAL A 132 -1.80 -2.13 -18.07
N TYR A 133 -1.39 -2.12 -19.34
CA TYR A 133 0.03 -2.18 -19.67
C TYR A 133 0.72 -0.88 -19.23
N PHE A 134 1.79 -1.00 -18.44
CA PHE A 134 2.46 0.12 -17.78
C PHE A 134 4.00 0.02 -17.81
N GLY A 135 4.56 -0.55 -18.89
CA GLY A 135 5.98 -0.93 -18.99
C GLY A 135 7.01 0.19 -18.75
N VAL A 136 6.92 1.32 -19.45
CA VAL A 136 7.95 2.39 -19.36
C VAL A 136 8.03 2.99 -17.95
N HIS A 137 6.89 3.22 -17.31
CA HIS A 137 6.85 3.79 -15.96
C HIS A 137 7.33 2.79 -14.90
N ASN A 138 6.99 1.50 -15.04
CA ASN A 138 7.53 0.48 -14.15
C ASN A 138 9.06 0.41 -14.22
N GLY A 139 9.64 0.56 -15.42
CA GLY A 139 11.09 0.65 -15.61
C GLY A 139 11.73 1.91 -15.00
N GLN A 140 10.94 2.95 -14.69
CA GLN A 140 11.38 4.19 -14.03
C GLN A 140 11.08 4.20 -12.52
N GLY A 141 10.59 3.10 -11.95
CA GLY A 141 10.33 2.97 -10.52
C GLY A 141 8.97 3.49 -10.05
N GLY A 142 7.99 3.65 -10.95
CA GLY A 142 6.61 4.03 -10.62
C GLY A 142 5.54 3.12 -11.24
N SER A 143 4.39 3.00 -10.59
CA SER A 143 3.20 2.37 -11.19
C SER A 143 1.95 3.23 -11.00
N LEU A 144 0.77 2.65 -11.18
CA LEU A 144 -0.52 3.33 -11.22
C LEU A 144 -0.77 4.22 -9.99
N ARG A 145 -0.43 3.77 -8.77
CA ARG A 145 -0.58 4.64 -7.57
C ARG A 145 0.42 5.77 -7.55
N CYS A 146 1.67 5.54 -7.96
CA CYS A 146 2.64 6.63 -8.05
C CYS A 146 2.25 7.69 -9.09
N ALA A 147 1.49 7.30 -10.13
CA ALA A 147 1.04 8.17 -11.21
C ALA A 147 -0.32 8.87 -10.93
N THR A 148 -0.98 8.58 -9.80
CA THR A 148 -2.32 9.08 -9.51
C THR A 148 -2.46 9.63 -8.10
N GLN A 149 -3.35 10.60 -7.91
CA GLN A 149 -3.70 11.15 -6.60
C GLN A 149 -5.23 11.16 -6.46
N ALA A 150 -5.77 10.28 -5.63
CA ALA A 150 -7.21 10.24 -5.38
C ALA A 150 -7.64 11.46 -4.55
N LEU A 151 -8.27 12.44 -5.21
CA LEU A 151 -8.75 13.66 -4.54
C LEU A 151 -10.09 13.45 -3.84
N ILE A 152 -10.95 12.59 -4.40
CA ILE A 152 -12.29 12.31 -3.89
C ILE A 152 -12.56 10.81 -3.99
N ARG A 153 -12.99 10.22 -2.87
CA ARG A 153 -13.59 8.89 -2.80
C ARG A 153 -14.95 9.02 -2.12
N ARG A 154 -16.00 8.53 -2.75
CA ARG A 154 -17.35 8.55 -2.18
C ARG A 154 -17.54 7.28 -1.37
N ARG A 155 -18.17 7.40 -0.21
CA ARG A 155 -18.74 6.25 0.48
C ARG A 155 -20.12 6.01 -0.09
N GLU A 156 -20.43 4.77 -0.46
CA GLU A 156 -21.82 4.39 -0.70
C GLU A 156 -22.58 4.58 0.63
N GLN A 157 -23.80 5.11 0.53
CA GLN A 157 -24.66 5.44 1.68
C GLN A 157 -25.34 4.20 2.23
#